data_AF-G2I188-F1
#
_entry.id   AF-G2I188-F1
#
_cell.length_a   1.000
_cell.length_b   1.000
_cell.length_c   1.000
_cell.angle_alpha   90.00
_cell.angle_beta   90.00
_cell.angle_gamma   90.00
#
_symmetry.space_group_name_H-M   'P 1'
#
loop_
_entity.id
_entity.type
_entity.pdbx_description
1 polymer ?
#
loop_
_entity_poly.entity_id
_entity_poly.type
_entity_poly.pdbx_seq_one_letter_code
_entity_poly.pdbx_strand_id
1 'polypeptide(L)'
;MTNDDDFRVRPGRIRSPGTQRARPFIAQALAATQRAGGMGRGRQGTGGSGRSTFGRGRVASAHANRFLTSRSRGVVIKARVVKHGPRAAPLTPHLRYLRREGVTKDGEKAKLFGPEQEEVDPKGFAERCADDRHHFRFIVSPDDAVELADLKRFTRDLMMQAEHDLGTKLDWAAVDHWNTEHPHVHVIVRGKAQDGEDLVISRDYIREGMRGRAQELVTRELGIRNDIEIRRTVERQVEADRWTQLDRQLQRDASEHGIIDMRPTPDRRPDTFEVLKVGRLRRLEGLGLAQQIEPGRWALEEHAEATLREMGQRNDIIKRIHRGLAEQGVERPQCSWVLAGEKTDHPVIGKLVGRGLDDELKGTAFAVVDGIDGRTHHVHLPSLEATTDASMGAIVELRRFEDAKGRGRVVLAVRSDFTLEQQIEAQGATWLDRQAVAKESPALGGGFGAEVRDAMRQRVDHLERDGLAHRDDARVRFERGLLTTLRDRELRAVGEKFARREGKTFDLVDAGDNVAGVYRQRLALASGRYAVIDNGLGFQLVPWTLSIEKQIGKAVSGVAQNNASIAWEFSQRRDAGIAM
;
A
#
# COMPACT_ATOMS: atom_id res chain seq x y z
N MET A 1 47.31 30.24 40.93
CA MET A 1 47.65 29.48 42.14
C MET A 1 46.96 28.14 42.05
N THR A 2 47.78 27.10 42.09
CA THR A 2 47.48 25.66 42.06
C THR A 2 46.55 25.27 43.21
N ASN A 3 45.62 24.35 42.98
CA ASN A 3 45.23 23.41 44.02
C ASN A 3 44.84 22.07 43.37
N ASP A 4 45.70 21.09 43.63
CA ASP A 4 45.45 19.65 43.54
C ASP A 4 44.25 19.28 44.41
N ASP A 5 43.39 18.40 43.92
CA ASP A 5 42.53 17.60 44.79
C ASP A 5 42.76 16.11 44.48
N ASP A 6 43.20 15.42 45.53
CA ASP A 6 43.81 14.10 45.59
C ASP A 6 42.93 12.96 45.03
N PHE A 7 43.49 12.21 44.07
CA PHE A 7 42.95 10.92 43.64
C PHE A 7 43.41 9.79 44.58
N ARG A 8 42.59 9.43 45.56
CA ARG A 8 42.86 8.29 46.47
C ARG A 8 42.34 6.96 45.90
N VAL A 9 43.25 6.13 45.40
CA VAL A 9 42.95 4.73 45.05
C VAL A 9 42.91 3.88 46.32
N ARG A 10 41.84 3.11 46.51
CA ARG A 10 41.77 2.02 47.50
C ARG A 10 41.95 0.68 46.79
N PRO A 11 43.12 0.02 46.87
CA PRO A 11 43.29 -1.32 46.34
C PRO A 11 42.46 -2.32 47.17
N GLY A 12 41.61 -3.10 46.51
CA GLY A 12 40.88 -4.19 47.15
C GLY A 12 41.81 -5.32 47.61
N ARG A 13 41.35 -6.09 48.59
CA ARG A 13 42.10 -7.16 49.27
C ARG A 13 42.43 -8.33 48.32
N ILE A 14 43.67 -8.80 48.37
CA ILE A 14 44.19 -9.93 47.57
C ILE A 14 43.48 -11.23 47.97
N ARG A 15 42.95 -11.96 46.95
CA ARG A 15 42.23 -13.27 46.98
C ARG A 15 40.71 -13.26 47.27
N SER A 16 39.92 -12.65 46.38
CA SER A 16 38.47 -12.94 46.28
C SER A 16 38.16 -13.63 44.93
N PRO A 17 37.37 -14.72 44.89
CA PRO A 17 36.99 -15.41 43.65
C PRO A 17 35.91 -14.62 42.89
N GLY A 18 36.03 -14.56 41.56
CA GLY A 18 35.30 -13.60 40.72
C GLY A 18 33.84 -13.92 40.44
N THR A 19 33.06 -12.89 40.10
CA THR A 19 32.43 -12.67 38.77
C THR A 19 31.30 -11.64 38.84
N GLN A 20 31.52 -10.48 38.25
CA GLN A 20 30.54 -9.74 37.43
C GLN A 20 31.34 -8.66 36.71
N ARG A 21 31.80 -8.97 35.49
CA ARG A 21 32.40 -7.97 34.60
C ARG A 21 31.32 -6.92 34.31
N ALA A 22 31.40 -5.77 34.97
CA ALA A 22 30.65 -4.60 34.56
C ALA A 22 30.96 -4.34 33.08
N ARG A 23 29.92 -4.30 32.25
CA ARG A 23 30.06 -4.08 30.79
C ARG A 23 30.87 -2.79 30.57
N PRO A 24 31.83 -2.77 29.63
CA PRO A 24 32.69 -1.61 29.40
C PRO A 24 31.85 -0.36 29.15
N PHE A 25 32.33 0.80 29.61
CA PHE A 25 31.63 2.09 29.52
C PHE A 25 31.05 2.39 28.12
N ILE A 26 31.74 1.95 27.06
CA ILE A 26 31.30 2.05 25.66
C ILE A 26 29.99 1.27 25.41
N ALA A 27 29.82 0.09 26.01
CA ALA A 27 28.59 -0.71 25.89
C ALA A 27 27.42 -0.10 26.69
N GLN A 28 27.72 0.59 27.80
CA GLN A 28 26.70 1.32 28.56
C GLN A 28 26.30 2.63 27.85
N ALA A 29 27.26 3.31 27.21
CA ALA A 29 27.03 4.48 26.36
C ALA A 29 26.24 4.11 25.08
N LEU A 30 26.54 2.98 24.43
CA LEU A 30 25.74 2.48 23.31
C LEU A 30 24.32 2.13 23.75
N ALA A 31 24.16 1.46 24.91
CA ALA A 31 22.86 1.10 25.44
C ALA A 31 22.03 2.33 25.87
N ALA A 32 22.67 3.39 26.38
CA ALA A 32 22.01 4.65 26.69
C ALA A 32 21.58 5.42 25.43
N THR A 33 22.41 5.41 24.39
CA THR A 33 22.10 6.03 23.08
C THR A 33 21.01 5.27 22.32
N GLN A 34 20.94 3.94 22.50
CA GLN A 34 19.88 3.08 21.93
C GLN A 34 18.52 3.24 22.63
N ARG A 35 18.50 3.55 23.94
CA ARG A 35 17.25 3.87 24.67
C ARG A 35 16.72 5.27 24.38
N ALA A 36 17.59 6.22 24.04
CA ALA A 36 17.22 7.64 23.89
C ALA A 36 16.59 8.01 22.53
N GLY A 37 16.31 7.07 21.63
CA GLY A 37 15.47 7.32 20.44
C GLY A 37 15.94 8.50 19.59
N GLY A 38 16.92 8.28 18.69
CA GLY A 38 17.41 9.28 17.75
C GLY A 38 16.42 9.69 16.66
N MET A 39 15.33 10.34 17.05
CA MET A 39 14.56 11.32 16.27
C MET A 39 14.20 12.45 17.23
N GLY A 40 15.16 13.36 17.44
CA GLY A 40 14.90 14.65 18.07
C GLY A 40 14.34 15.62 17.03
N ARG A 41 13.16 16.17 17.33
CA ARG A 41 12.56 17.34 16.68
C ARG A 41 13.54 18.52 16.64
N GLY A 42 13.33 19.39 15.65
CA GLY A 42 14.22 20.48 15.27
C GLY A 42 14.65 21.41 16.39
N ARG A 43 15.91 21.82 16.30
CA ARG A 43 16.43 23.04 16.91
C ARG A 43 17.25 23.74 15.83
N GLN A 44 16.80 24.94 15.46
CA GLN A 44 17.57 25.86 14.62
C GLN A 44 18.94 26.08 15.26
N GLY A 45 19.98 25.87 14.45
CA GLY A 45 21.38 26.05 14.81
C GLY A 45 22.24 25.78 13.59
N THR A 46 22.82 26.83 13.03
CA THR A 46 23.80 26.84 11.95
C THR A 46 24.96 25.86 12.21
N GLY A 47 25.22 24.94 11.27
CA GLY A 47 26.46 24.15 11.25
C GLY A 47 26.37 22.76 10.61
N GLY A 48 27.00 22.60 9.44
CA GLY A 48 27.65 21.36 8.97
C GLY A 48 26.81 20.10 8.74
N SER A 49 26.68 19.68 7.47
CA SER A 49 26.27 18.32 7.06
C SER A 49 27.25 17.26 7.60
N GLY A 50 27.06 16.80 8.84
CA GLY A 50 27.80 15.67 9.41
C GLY A 50 27.44 14.36 8.70
N ARG A 51 28.42 13.74 8.03
CA ARG A 51 28.30 12.41 7.41
C ARG A 51 28.09 11.35 8.50
N SER A 52 27.08 10.49 8.35
CA SER A 52 26.81 9.40 9.29
C SER A 52 27.97 8.39 9.26
N THR A 53 28.57 8.07 10.41
CA THR A 53 29.69 7.12 10.53
C THR A 53 29.26 5.64 10.67
N PHE A 54 27.96 5.36 10.70
CA PHE A 54 27.38 4.05 11.03
C PHE A 54 26.80 3.31 9.80
N GLY A 55 27.08 2.01 9.68
CA GLY A 55 26.53 1.08 8.67
C GLY A 55 27.47 0.70 7.51
N ARG A 56 27.16 -0.41 6.82
CA ARG A 56 27.89 -0.94 5.63
C ARG A 56 27.69 -0.05 4.39
N GLY A 57 28.59 -0.12 3.40
CA GLY A 57 28.47 0.58 2.10
C GLY A 57 28.94 2.05 2.06
N ARG A 58 29.52 2.57 3.15
CA ARG A 58 29.91 3.98 3.25
C ARG A 58 30.91 4.41 2.18
N VAL A 59 32.02 3.67 2.02
CA VAL A 59 33.08 3.98 1.05
C VAL A 59 32.55 3.79 -0.37
N ALA A 60 31.76 2.73 -0.58
CA ALA A 60 31.13 2.46 -1.86
C ALA A 60 30.22 3.60 -2.35
N SER A 61 29.53 4.32 -1.45
CA SER A 61 28.72 5.49 -1.84
C SER A 61 29.53 6.60 -2.51
N ALA A 62 30.81 6.78 -2.14
CA ALA A 62 31.67 7.76 -2.79
C ALA A 62 32.15 7.26 -4.17
N HIS A 63 32.38 5.95 -4.32
CA HIS A 63 32.77 5.33 -5.58
C HIS A 63 31.64 5.28 -6.61
N ALA A 64 30.41 4.96 -6.16
CA ALA A 64 29.23 4.85 -7.02
C ALA A 64 28.90 6.14 -7.80
N ASN A 65 29.32 7.30 -7.27
CA ASN A 65 29.05 8.59 -7.88
C ASN A 65 30.23 9.16 -8.68
N ARG A 66 31.40 8.50 -8.71
CA ARG A 66 32.64 9.07 -9.27
C ARG A 66 32.57 9.35 -10.77
N PHE A 67 31.84 8.53 -11.52
CA PHE A 67 31.76 8.60 -12.98
C PHE A 67 30.41 9.12 -13.49
N LEU A 68 29.51 9.52 -12.59
CA LEU A 68 28.21 10.06 -12.97
C LEU A 68 28.35 11.52 -13.40
N THR A 69 27.80 11.84 -14.57
CA THR A 69 27.75 13.19 -15.11
C THR A 69 26.30 13.66 -15.20
N SER A 70 26.07 14.93 -15.52
CA SER A 70 24.72 15.43 -15.82
C SER A 70 24.05 14.67 -16.98
N ARG A 71 24.83 13.99 -17.82
CA ARG A 71 24.36 13.20 -18.97
C ARG A 71 24.12 11.73 -18.64
N SER A 72 24.48 11.26 -17.45
CA SER A 72 24.15 9.89 -17.04
C SER A 72 22.64 9.70 -17.03
N ARG A 73 22.18 8.47 -17.30
CA ARG A 73 20.77 8.09 -17.26
C ARG A 73 20.24 8.21 -15.82
N GLY A 74 18.97 8.57 -15.69
CA GLY A 74 18.33 8.80 -14.40
C GLY A 74 17.73 7.53 -13.82
N VAL A 75 17.84 7.37 -12.51
CA VAL A 75 17.12 6.35 -11.74
C VAL A 75 16.64 6.98 -10.44
N VAL A 76 15.36 6.80 -10.14
CA VAL A 76 14.78 7.12 -8.83
C VAL A 76 14.80 5.86 -7.98
N ILE A 77 15.41 5.93 -6.80
CA ILE A 77 15.30 4.87 -5.80
C ILE A 77 14.63 5.45 -4.55
N LYS A 78 13.48 4.88 -4.19
CA LYS A 78 12.83 5.16 -2.91
C LYS A 78 13.10 4.00 -1.96
N ALA A 79 13.47 4.29 -0.72
CA ALA A 79 13.81 3.28 0.27
C ALA A 79 13.02 3.47 1.57
N ARG A 80 12.59 2.37 2.18
CA ARG A 80 12.01 2.35 3.53
C ARG A 80 12.56 1.20 4.35
N VAL A 81 12.93 1.47 5.59
CA VAL A 81 13.23 0.44 6.60
C VAL A 81 11.96 0.17 7.39
N VAL A 82 11.46 -1.06 7.33
CA VAL A 82 10.26 -1.50 8.05
C VAL A 82 10.69 -2.36 9.23
N LYS A 83 10.52 -1.82 10.44
CA LYS A 83 10.82 -2.53 11.68
C LYS A 83 9.71 -3.53 11.99
N HIS A 84 10.10 -4.74 12.38
CA HIS A 84 9.17 -5.74 12.87
C HIS A 84 8.90 -5.53 14.36
N GLY A 85 7.76 -6.02 14.80
CA GLY A 85 7.28 -5.86 16.18
C GLY A 85 5.81 -6.21 16.30
N PRO A 86 5.26 -6.24 17.53
CA PRO A 86 3.90 -6.74 17.79
C PRO A 86 2.77 -5.95 17.11
N ARG A 87 3.07 -4.79 16.50
CA ARG A 87 2.12 -3.96 15.76
C ARG A 87 2.51 -3.74 14.29
N ALA A 88 3.56 -4.41 13.80
CA ALA A 88 3.99 -4.28 12.41
C ALA A 88 3.01 -5.03 11.50
N ALA A 89 2.66 -4.42 10.35
CA ALA A 89 1.88 -5.12 9.33
C ALA A 89 2.68 -6.33 8.82
N PRO A 90 2.06 -7.52 8.70
CA PRO A 90 2.75 -8.70 8.17
C PRO A 90 3.29 -8.44 6.77
N LEU A 91 4.39 -9.11 6.39
CA LEU A 91 4.95 -8.98 5.04
C LEU A 91 4.08 -9.66 3.97
N THR A 92 3.37 -10.73 4.34
CA THR A 92 2.58 -11.56 3.41
C THR A 92 1.50 -10.80 2.62
N PRO A 93 0.65 -9.94 3.22
CA PRO A 93 -0.30 -9.11 2.47
C PRO A 93 0.38 -8.18 1.45
N HIS A 94 1.53 -7.61 1.82
CA HIS A 94 2.29 -6.75 0.93
C HIS A 94 2.84 -7.53 -0.27
N LEU A 95 3.46 -8.69 -0.06
CA LEU A 95 3.95 -9.53 -1.16
C LEU A 95 2.82 -10.01 -2.07
N ARG A 96 1.64 -10.32 -1.50
CA ARG A 96 0.45 -10.69 -2.29
C ARG A 96 0.00 -9.55 -3.18
N TYR A 97 -0.02 -8.33 -2.65
CA TYR A 97 -0.39 -7.14 -3.42
C TYR A 97 0.57 -6.86 -4.57
N LEU A 98 1.87 -6.95 -4.32
CA LEU A 98 2.89 -6.73 -5.35
C LEU A 98 2.79 -7.73 -6.52
N ARG A 99 2.12 -8.87 -6.32
CA ARG A 99 1.92 -9.93 -7.31
C ARG A 99 0.55 -9.90 -8.00
N ARG A 100 -0.24 -8.83 -7.86
CA ARG A 100 -1.59 -8.79 -8.46
C ARG A 100 -1.54 -8.89 -9.99
N GLU A 101 -2.64 -9.32 -10.59
CA GLU A 101 -2.79 -9.39 -12.05
C GLU A 101 -2.70 -8.01 -12.70
N GLY A 102 -2.27 -7.99 -13.96
CA GLY A 102 -2.14 -6.77 -14.74
C GLY A 102 -1.02 -5.86 -14.24
N VAL A 103 0.03 -6.37 -13.58
CA VAL A 103 1.23 -5.58 -13.22
C VAL A 103 2.46 -5.94 -14.07
N THR A 104 2.50 -7.07 -14.77
CA THR A 104 3.63 -7.41 -15.66
C THR A 104 3.43 -6.82 -17.06
N LYS A 105 4.50 -6.82 -17.88
CA LYS A 105 4.47 -6.36 -19.28
C LYS A 105 3.40 -7.08 -20.12
N ASP A 106 3.16 -8.36 -19.82
CA ASP A 106 2.23 -9.23 -20.55
C ASP A 106 0.83 -9.29 -19.91
N GLY A 107 0.58 -8.52 -18.84
CA GLY A 107 -0.69 -8.51 -18.12
C GLY A 107 -0.92 -9.69 -17.18
N GLU A 108 -0.02 -10.68 -17.16
CA GLU A 108 -0.08 -11.83 -16.26
C GLU A 108 0.14 -11.47 -14.78
N LYS A 109 -0.14 -12.45 -13.92
CA LYS A 109 0.14 -12.36 -12.48
C LYS A 109 1.64 -12.33 -12.23
N ALA A 110 2.13 -11.28 -11.57
CA ALA A 110 3.56 -11.17 -11.36
C ALA A 110 4.12 -12.23 -10.40
N LYS A 111 5.30 -12.73 -10.77
CA LYS A 111 6.08 -13.70 -10.00
C LYS A 111 7.21 -12.96 -9.31
N LEU A 112 7.44 -13.30 -8.04
CA LEU A 112 8.63 -12.81 -7.35
C LEU A 112 9.84 -13.54 -7.92
N PHE A 113 10.91 -12.83 -8.20
CA PHE A 113 12.20 -13.41 -8.56
C PHE A 113 13.25 -13.05 -7.50
N GLY A 114 14.33 -13.83 -7.46
CA GLY A 114 15.42 -13.68 -6.50
C GLY A 114 16.78 -13.52 -7.18
N PRO A 115 17.88 -13.66 -6.39
CA PRO A 115 19.25 -13.61 -6.90
C PRO A 115 19.48 -14.59 -8.06
N GLU A 116 19.03 -15.84 -7.90
CA GLU A 116 19.20 -16.92 -8.88
C GLU A 116 17.86 -17.55 -9.27
N GLN A 117 16.81 -17.36 -8.48
CA GLN A 117 15.52 -17.98 -8.69
C GLN A 117 14.66 -17.13 -9.64
N GLU A 118 14.03 -17.78 -10.62
CA GLU A 118 12.99 -17.18 -11.46
C GLU A 118 11.64 -17.04 -10.74
N GLU A 119 11.40 -17.91 -9.76
CA GLU A 119 10.19 -17.87 -8.93
C GLU A 119 10.54 -18.10 -7.45
N VAL A 120 10.22 -17.11 -6.61
CA VAL A 120 10.39 -17.15 -5.16
C VAL A 120 9.02 -17.33 -4.51
N ASP A 121 8.89 -18.35 -3.64
CA ASP A 121 7.69 -18.52 -2.82
C ASP A 121 7.53 -17.34 -1.84
N PRO A 122 6.47 -16.53 -1.95
CA PRO A 122 6.27 -15.41 -1.04
C PRO A 122 6.02 -15.85 0.40
N LYS A 123 5.42 -17.03 0.61
CA LYS A 123 5.12 -17.50 1.96
C LYS A 123 6.41 -17.86 2.67
N GLY A 124 7.24 -18.70 2.06
CA GLY A 124 8.57 -19.04 2.56
C GLY A 124 9.47 -17.83 2.73
N PHE A 125 9.46 -16.85 1.82
CA PHE A 125 10.22 -15.61 2.00
C PHE A 125 9.72 -14.80 3.21
N ALA A 126 8.40 -14.65 3.38
CA ALA A 126 7.82 -13.95 4.52
C ALA A 126 8.11 -14.63 5.86
N GLU A 127 8.09 -15.96 5.90
CA GLU A 127 8.44 -16.77 7.08
C GLU A 127 9.91 -16.55 7.47
N ARG A 128 10.83 -16.54 6.50
CA ARG A 128 12.24 -16.22 6.77
C ARG A 128 12.43 -14.81 7.34
N CYS A 129 11.61 -13.85 6.91
CA CYS A 129 11.66 -12.49 7.43
C CYS A 129 11.01 -12.31 8.81
N ALA A 130 10.29 -13.30 9.35
CA ALA A 130 9.37 -13.10 10.48
C ALA A 130 10.09 -12.69 11.78
N ASP A 131 11.27 -13.27 12.01
CA ASP A 131 12.10 -13.04 13.20
C ASP A 131 13.21 -12.00 12.97
N ASP A 132 13.27 -11.41 11.78
CA ASP A 132 14.19 -10.30 11.52
C ASP A 132 13.77 -9.09 12.37
N ARG A 133 14.73 -8.23 12.72
CA ARG A 133 14.40 -6.97 13.40
C ARG A 133 13.70 -5.97 12.47
N HIS A 134 14.04 -6.02 11.19
CA HIS A 134 13.51 -5.16 10.14
C HIS A 134 13.68 -5.82 8.78
N HIS A 135 13.06 -5.24 7.76
CA HIS A 135 13.41 -5.48 6.36
C HIS A 135 13.48 -4.15 5.63
N PHE A 136 14.11 -4.15 4.47
CA PHE A 136 14.19 -3.00 3.58
C PHE A 136 13.23 -3.19 2.41
N ARG A 137 12.56 -2.10 2.03
CA ARG A 137 11.77 -2.01 0.80
C ARG A 137 12.37 -0.94 -0.09
N PHE A 138 12.71 -1.32 -1.30
CA PHE A 138 13.17 -0.42 -2.34
C PHE A 138 12.17 -0.41 -3.48
N ILE A 139 11.98 0.76 -4.07
CA ILE A 139 11.33 0.94 -5.36
C ILE A 139 12.38 1.56 -6.26
N VAL A 140 12.74 0.85 -7.32
CA VAL A 140 13.77 1.26 -8.29
C VAL A 140 13.07 1.57 -9.61
N SER A 141 13.12 2.83 -10.03
CA SER A 141 12.44 3.35 -11.22
C SER A 141 13.47 4.00 -12.14
N PRO A 142 13.99 3.28 -13.14
CA PRO A 142 14.76 3.89 -14.22
C PRO A 142 13.89 4.83 -15.06
N ASP A 143 14.42 6.00 -15.45
CA ASP A 143 13.67 6.96 -16.28
C ASP A 143 13.28 6.35 -17.64
N ASP A 144 14.20 5.56 -18.21
CA ASP A 144 14.09 4.93 -19.54
C ASP A 144 13.85 3.41 -19.42
N ALA A 145 13.08 2.97 -18.41
CA ALA A 145 12.90 1.54 -18.10
C ALA A 145 12.33 0.71 -19.27
N VAL A 146 11.57 1.33 -20.17
CA VAL A 146 11.01 0.67 -21.38
C VAL A 146 12.06 0.36 -22.44
N GLU A 147 13.19 1.07 -22.42
CA GLU A 147 14.30 0.88 -23.37
C GLU A 147 15.29 -0.18 -22.88
N LEU A 148 15.25 -0.54 -21.59
CA LEU A 148 16.04 -1.63 -21.03
C LEU A 148 15.61 -2.98 -21.61
N ALA A 149 16.58 -3.82 -21.95
CA ALA A 149 16.32 -5.13 -22.53
C ALA A 149 15.59 -6.05 -21.54
N ASP A 150 16.01 -6.03 -20.27
CA ASP A 150 15.45 -6.87 -19.21
C ASP A 150 15.59 -6.20 -17.83
N LEU A 151 14.46 -5.79 -17.27
CA LEU A 151 14.40 -5.12 -15.97
C LEU A 151 14.73 -6.07 -14.79
N LYS A 152 14.50 -7.38 -14.93
CA LYS A 152 14.88 -8.39 -13.93
C LYS A 152 16.40 -8.57 -13.91
N ARG A 153 17.01 -8.67 -15.08
CA ARG A 153 18.47 -8.75 -15.20
C ARG A 153 19.14 -7.50 -14.62
N PHE A 154 18.65 -6.31 -15.00
CA PHE A 154 19.09 -5.04 -14.41
C PHE A 154 19.02 -5.06 -12.88
N THR A 155 17.93 -5.59 -12.32
CA THR A 155 17.77 -5.71 -10.86
C THR A 155 18.79 -6.65 -10.24
N ARG A 156 19.05 -7.81 -10.85
CA ARG A 156 20.07 -8.76 -10.37
C ARG A 156 21.47 -8.13 -10.38
N ASP A 157 21.82 -7.40 -11.44
CA ASP A 157 23.10 -6.70 -11.56
C ASP A 157 23.23 -5.59 -10.49
N LEU A 158 22.16 -4.83 -10.25
CA LEU A 158 22.11 -3.82 -9.18
C LEU A 158 22.30 -4.45 -7.80
N MET A 159 21.61 -5.56 -7.52
CA MET A 159 21.71 -6.24 -6.24
C MET A 159 23.08 -6.89 -6.04
N MET A 160 23.72 -7.39 -7.10
CA MET A 160 25.08 -7.90 -7.06
C MET A 160 26.09 -6.79 -6.72
N GLN A 161 25.93 -5.59 -7.29
CA GLN A 161 26.74 -4.43 -6.90
C GLN A 161 26.50 -4.02 -5.45
N ALA A 162 25.24 -4.09 -4.98
CA ALA A 162 24.92 -3.82 -3.59
C ALA A 162 25.55 -4.84 -2.63
N GLU A 163 25.56 -6.13 -2.96
CA GLU A 163 26.27 -7.15 -2.17
C GLU A 163 27.76 -6.86 -2.05
N HIS A 164 28.40 -6.52 -3.17
CA HIS A 164 29.82 -6.16 -3.22
C HIS A 164 30.10 -4.90 -2.36
N ASP A 165 29.30 -3.86 -2.53
CA ASP A 165 29.43 -2.59 -1.80
C ASP A 165 29.21 -2.74 -0.29
N LEU A 166 28.30 -3.64 0.12
CA LEU A 166 27.99 -3.92 1.52
C LEU A 166 28.91 -4.98 2.14
N GLY A 167 29.67 -5.72 1.33
CA GLY A 167 30.55 -6.81 1.77
C GLY A 167 29.79 -7.96 2.43
N THR A 168 28.58 -8.26 1.95
CA THR A 168 27.77 -9.41 2.42
C THR A 168 26.75 -9.82 1.38
N LYS A 169 26.37 -11.10 1.37
CA LYS A 169 25.27 -11.60 0.56
C LYS A 169 23.92 -11.11 1.08
N LEU A 170 22.99 -10.84 0.17
CA LEU A 170 21.67 -10.32 0.47
C LEU A 170 20.60 -11.36 0.14
N ASP A 171 19.73 -11.69 1.09
CA ASP A 171 18.49 -12.46 0.83
C ASP A 171 17.40 -11.45 0.44
N TRP A 172 16.96 -11.50 -0.81
CA TRP A 172 15.98 -10.56 -1.37
C TRP A 172 15.01 -11.24 -2.34
N ALA A 173 13.84 -10.62 -2.47
CA ALA A 173 12.83 -10.96 -3.46
C ALA A 173 12.37 -9.68 -4.16
N ALA A 174 12.16 -9.75 -5.47
CA ALA A 174 11.75 -8.61 -6.27
C ALA A 174 10.63 -8.92 -7.26
N VAL A 175 9.98 -7.86 -7.75
CA VAL A 175 8.96 -7.93 -8.80
C VAL A 175 8.93 -6.62 -9.57
N ASP A 176 8.86 -6.73 -10.89
CA ASP A 176 8.73 -5.63 -11.82
C ASP A 176 7.25 -5.32 -12.14
N HIS A 177 6.92 -4.03 -12.13
CA HIS A 177 5.60 -3.49 -12.45
C HIS A 177 5.68 -2.63 -13.71
N TRP A 178 4.81 -2.89 -14.68
CA TRP A 178 4.69 -2.23 -15.99
C TRP A 178 3.35 -1.52 -16.18
N ASN A 179 2.43 -1.65 -15.24
CA ASN A 179 1.07 -1.12 -15.32
C ASN A 179 0.89 0.28 -14.71
N THR A 180 2.00 0.94 -14.47
CA THR A 180 2.04 2.34 -14.05
C THR A 180 2.62 3.18 -15.17
N GLU A 181 2.50 4.50 -15.08
CA GLU A 181 3.04 5.44 -16.07
C GLU A 181 4.56 5.25 -16.30
N HIS A 182 5.27 4.68 -15.32
CA HIS A 182 6.70 4.37 -15.40
C HIS A 182 7.00 2.97 -14.84
N PRO A 183 7.52 2.04 -15.67
CA PRO A 183 7.91 0.73 -15.18
C PRO A 183 8.95 0.82 -14.06
N HIS A 184 8.79 -0.01 -13.03
CA HIS A 184 9.66 0.03 -11.85
C HIS A 184 9.72 -1.33 -11.15
N VAL A 185 10.70 -1.50 -10.28
CA VAL A 185 10.93 -2.75 -9.55
C VAL A 185 10.79 -2.54 -8.07
N HIS A 186 9.99 -3.37 -7.43
CA HIS A 186 9.98 -3.53 -5.99
C HIS A 186 11.04 -4.53 -5.59
N VAL A 187 11.94 -4.16 -4.67
CA VAL A 187 12.93 -5.07 -4.09
C VAL A 187 12.76 -5.09 -2.58
N ILE A 188 12.52 -6.28 -2.03
CA ILE A 188 12.42 -6.52 -0.59
C ILE A 188 13.68 -7.25 -0.15
N VAL A 189 14.45 -6.63 0.76
CA VAL A 189 15.71 -7.18 1.27
C VAL A 189 15.54 -7.48 2.76
N ARG A 190 15.96 -8.68 3.20
CA ARG A 190 15.93 -9.06 4.62
C ARG A 190 16.81 -8.16 5.48
N GLY A 191 16.48 -8.08 6.76
CA GLY A 191 17.26 -7.33 7.74
C GLY A 191 18.41 -8.12 8.33
N LYS A 192 18.81 -9.23 7.71
CA LYS A 192 19.88 -10.12 8.15
C LYS A 192 20.97 -10.21 7.10
N ALA A 193 22.21 -10.13 7.56
CA ALA A 193 23.39 -10.37 6.75
C ALA A 193 23.72 -11.88 6.70
N GLN A 194 24.65 -12.26 5.83
CA GLN A 194 25.04 -13.67 5.64
C GLN A 194 25.58 -14.34 6.92
N ASP A 195 26.13 -13.56 7.83
CA ASP A 195 26.64 -14.00 9.14
C ASP A 195 25.52 -14.19 10.20
N GLY A 196 24.26 -13.92 9.85
CA GLY A 196 23.11 -13.99 10.77
C GLY A 196 22.91 -12.74 11.64
N GLU A 197 23.83 -11.78 11.56
CA GLU A 197 23.73 -10.51 12.26
C GLU A 197 22.74 -9.55 11.57
N ASP A 198 22.31 -8.52 12.29
CA ASP A 198 21.43 -7.51 11.73
C ASP A 198 22.13 -6.73 10.59
N LEU A 199 21.53 -6.75 9.39
CA LEU A 199 21.98 -5.95 8.26
C LEU A 199 21.69 -4.46 8.51
N VAL A 200 22.76 -3.69 8.70
CA VAL A 200 22.71 -2.23 8.85
C VAL A 200 23.39 -1.57 7.64
N ILE A 201 22.58 -0.98 6.77
CA ILE A 201 23.05 -0.23 5.60
C ILE A 201 23.25 1.24 6.00
N SER A 202 24.38 1.83 5.61
CA SER A 202 24.66 3.25 5.88
C SER A 202 23.64 4.16 5.20
N ARG A 203 23.30 5.28 5.86
CA ARG A 203 22.37 6.27 5.33
C ARG A 203 22.84 6.86 4.00
N ASP A 204 24.13 7.08 3.83
CA ASP A 204 24.71 7.64 2.61
C ASP A 204 24.55 6.66 1.43
N TYR A 205 24.76 5.36 1.67
CA TYR A 205 24.55 4.34 0.64
C TYR A 205 23.08 4.23 0.22
N ILE A 206 22.13 4.28 1.17
CA ILE A 206 20.69 4.30 0.85
C ILE A 206 20.32 5.57 0.09
N ARG A 207 20.85 6.73 0.51
CA ARG A 207 20.48 8.03 -0.05
C ARG A 207 21.02 8.22 -1.46
N GLU A 208 22.26 7.79 -1.71
CA GLU A 208 22.98 8.14 -2.94
C GLU A 208 23.72 6.95 -3.56
N GLY A 209 24.34 6.07 -2.77
CA GLY A 209 25.17 4.98 -3.29
C GLY A 209 24.41 4.00 -4.20
N MET A 210 23.30 3.43 -3.72
CA MET A 210 22.51 2.49 -4.51
C MET A 210 21.92 3.13 -5.77
N ARG A 211 21.49 4.39 -5.67
CA ARG A 211 21.03 5.17 -6.83
C ARG A 211 22.16 5.35 -7.85
N GLY A 212 23.37 5.69 -7.38
CA GLY A 212 24.52 5.86 -8.26
C GLY A 212 24.87 4.59 -9.03
N ARG A 213 24.85 3.43 -8.36
CA ARG A 213 25.04 2.11 -8.99
C ARG A 213 23.99 1.82 -10.07
N ALA A 214 22.73 2.08 -9.76
CA ALA A 214 21.65 1.91 -10.72
C ALA A 214 21.82 2.82 -11.95
N GLN A 215 22.19 4.09 -11.75
CA GLN A 215 22.44 5.02 -12.85
C GLN A 215 23.64 4.59 -13.70
N GLU A 216 24.69 4.07 -13.09
CA GLU A 216 25.86 3.52 -13.80
C GLU A 216 25.44 2.36 -14.71
N LEU A 217 24.63 1.43 -14.20
CA LEU A 217 24.12 0.27 -14.95
C LEU A 217 23.26 0.70 -16.15
N VAL A 218 22.26 1.56 -15.93
CA VAL A 218 21.41 2.05 -17.03
C VAL A 218 22.23 2.83 -18.07
N THR A 219 23.18 3.65 -17.63
CA THR A 219 24.05 4.41 -18.54
C THR A 219 24.97 3.49 -19.34
N ARG A 220 25.41 2.36 -18.77
CA ARG A 220 26.24 1.38 -19.48
C ARG A 220 25.46 0.66 -20.58
N GLU A 221 24.19 0.38 -20.35
CA GLU A 221 23.32 -0.30 -21.32
C GLU A 221 22.80 0.64 -22.41
N LEU A 222 22.23 1.79 -22.02
CA LEU A 222 21.55 2.72 -22.94
C LEU A 222 22.45 3.87 -23.43
N GLY A 223 23.70 3.91 -22.98
CA GLY A 223 24.61 5.02 -23.21
C GLY A 223 24.24 6.28 -22.41
N ILE A 224 25.06 7.32 -22.59
CA ILE A 224 24.78 8.66 -22.04
C ILE A 224 23.61 9.31 -22.77
N ARG A 225 22.86 10.14 -22.06
CA ARG A 225 21.78 10.93 -22.66
C ARG A 225 22.35 11.92 -23.67
N ASN A 226 21.75 12.00 -24.85
CA ASN A 226 22.05 13.02 -25.87
C ASN A 226 21.30 14.33 -25.57
N ASP A 227 21.66 15.42 -26.26
CA ASP A 227 21.09 16.76 -25.98
C ASP A 227 19.60 16.82 -26.28
N ILE A 228 19.14 16.05 -27.27
CA ILE A 228 17.73 15.99 -27.69
C ILE A 228 16.89 15.32 -26.59
N GLU A 229 17.36 14.22 -26.02
CA GLU A 229 16.70 13.52 -24.91
C GLU A 229 16.60 14.38 -23.65
N ILE A 230 17.70 15.07 -23.29
CA ILE A 230 17.71 15.98 -22.13
C ILE A 230 16.72 17.12 -22.37
N ARG A 231 16.77 17.75 -23.54
CA ARG A 231 15.88 18.87 -23.88
C ARG A 231 14.41 18.45 -23.86
N ARG A 232 14.05 17.32 -24.48
CA ARG A 232 12.68 16.80 -24.49
C ARG A 232 12.15 16.53 -23.08
N THR A 233 13.00 16.06 -22.18
CA THR A 233 12.63 15.81 -20.77
C THR A 233 12.34 17.11 -20.00
N VAL A 234 13.10 18.17 -20.28
CA VAL A 234 12.87 19.50 -19.67
C VAL A 234 11.65 20.19 -20.30
N GLU A 235 11.47 20.08 -21.62
CA GLU A 235 10.32 20.65 -22.34
C GLU A 235 8.98 20.14 -21.79
N ARG A 236 8.87 18.84 -21.46
CA ARG A 236 7.66 18.27 -20.83
C ARG A 236 7.35 18.87 -19.45
N GLN A 237 8.32 19.47 -18.77
CA GLN A 237 8.12 20.07 -17.44
C GLN A 237 7.54 21.48 -17.52
N VAL A 238 7.66 22.16 -18.65
CA VAL A 238 7.22 23.55 -18.83
C VAL A 238 5.72 23.67 -18.56
N GLU A 239 4.92 22.84 -19.22
CA GLU A 239 3.45 22.84 -19.12
C GLU A 239 2.89 21.96 -17.99
N ALA A 240 3.75 21.33 -17.18
CA ALA A 240 3.31 20.35 -16.21
C ALA A 240 2.64 21.00 -14.99
N ASP A 241 1.38 20.65 -14.72
CA ASP A 241 0.63 21.10 -13.53
C ASP A 241 1.00 20.30 -12.27
N ARG A 242 2.29 20.28 -11.95
CA ARG A 242 2.90 19.65 -10.78
C ARG A 242 4.24 20.29 -10.44
N TRP A 243 4.76 20.03 -9.23
CA TRP A 243 6.11 20.46 -8.85
C TRP A 243 7.19 19.62 -9.55
N THR A 244 8.03 20.26 -10.36
CA THR A 244 8.99 19.63 -11.28
C THR A 244 10.45 19.85 -10.86
N GLN A 245 11.39 19.28 -11.61
CA GLN A 245 12.82 19.57 -11.42
C GLN A 245 13.17 20.99 -11.87
N LEU A 246 12.48 21.50 -12.90
CA LEU A 246 12.64 22.87 -13.38
C LEU A 246 12.32 23.88 -12.26
N ASP A 247 11.25 23.63 -11.49
CA ASP A 247 10.87 24.48 -10.36
C ASP A 247 11.91 24.45 -9.23
N ARG A 248 12.45 23.27 -8.91
CA ARG A 248 13.57 23.14 -7.94
C ARG A 248 14.85 23.80 -8.43
N GLN A 249 15.06 23.89 -9.75
CA GLN A 249 16.20 24.61 -10.31
C GLN A 249 15.98 26.12 -10.21
N LEU A 250 14.80 26.60 -10.60
CA LEU A 250 14.40 28.00 -10.47
C LEU A 250 14.55 28.50 -9.02
N GLN A 251 14.06 27.73 -8.05
CA GLN A 251 14.21 28.07 -6.63
C GLN A 251 15.68 28.07 -6.16
N ARG A 252 16.55 27.24 -6.75
CA ARG A 252 17.99 27.24 -6.46
C ARG A 252 18.74 28.40 -7.13
N ASP A 253 18.24 28.85 -8.28
CA ASP A 253 18.79 29.99 -9.02
C ASP A 253 18.33 31.33 -8.43
N ALA A 254 17.32 31.31 -7.56
CA ALA A 254 16.85 32.48 -6.85
C ALA A 254 17.94 33.04 -5.92
N SER A 255 18.05 34.36 -5.88
CA SER A 255 18.88 35.09 -4.92
C SER A 255 18.42 34.88 -3.47
N GLU A 256 19.19 35.37 -2.50
CA GLU A 256 18.80 35.35 -1.07
C GLU A 256 17.44 36.02 -0.81
N HIS A 257 17.03 36.95 -1.68
CA HIS A 257 15.73 37.62 -1.62
C HIS A 257 14.62 36.91 -2.41
N GLY A 258 14.85 35.68 -2.89
CA GLY A 258 13.86 34.90 -3.64
C GLY A 258 13.67 35.34 -5.09
N ILE A 259 14.48 36.28 -5.59
CA ILE A 259 14.38 36.79 -6.95
C ILE A 259 15.17 35.92 -7.92
N ILE A 260 14.52 35.49 -8.99
CA ILE A 260 15.07 34.75 -10.11
C ILE A 260 15.34 35.75 -11.24
N ASP A 261 16.61 35.98 -11.55
CA ASP A 261 17.02 36.86 -12.66
C ASP A 261 17.32 36.05 -13.91
N MET A 262 16.49 36.26 -14.94
CA MET A 262 16.56 35.62 -16.26
C MET A 262 17.04 36.60 -17.35
N ARG A 263 17.63 37.74 -16.97
CA ARG A 263 18.19 38.69 -17.94
C ARG A 263 19.56 38.19 -18.44
N PRO A 264 19.88 38.38 -19.73
CA PRO A 264 21.18 37.99 -20.26
C PRO A 264 22.28 38.85 -19.63
N THR A 265 23.26 38.20 -18.98
CA THR A 265 24.47 38.86 -18.45
C THR A 265 25.66 38.60 -19.38
N PRO A 266 26.44 39.63 -19.78
CA PRO A 266 27.56 39.48 -20.72
C PRO A 266 28.63 38.47 -20.29
N ASP A 267 28.85 38.34 -18.99
CA ASP A 267 29.93 37.53 -18.41
C ASP A 267 29.51 36.08 -18.08
N ARG A 268 28.24 35.73 -18.32
CA ARG A 268 27.69 34.40 -18.00
C ARG A 268 27.45 33.63 -19.29
N ARG A 269 27.95 32.39 -19.36
CA ARG A 269 27.55 31.48 -20.44
C ARG A 269 26.02 31.33 -20.42
N PRO A 270 25.34 31.50 -21.56
CA PRO A 270 23.89 31.33 -21.64
C PRO A 270 23.51 29.94 -21.14
N ASP A 271 22.50 29.86 -20.28
CA ASP A 271 21.98 28.58 -19.83
C ASP A 271 21.25 27.93 -21.02
N THR A 272 21.64 26.71 -21.39
CA THR A 272 21.03 25.97 -22.50
C THR A 272 19.52 25.76 -22.33
N PHE A 273 18.99 25.90 -21.12
CA PHE A 273 17.58 25.77 -20.79
C PHE A 273 16.89 27.08 -20.41
N GLU A 274 17.53 28.24 -20.64
CA GLU A 274 17.00 29.56 -20.28
C GLU A 274 15.61 29.82 -20.86
N VAL A 275 15.40 29.51 -22.14
CA VAL A 275 14.10 29.63 -22.82
C VAL A 275 13.03 28.77 -22.13
N LEU A 276 13.36 27.55 -21.72
CA LEU A 276 12.42 26.65 -21.04
C LEU A 276 12.10 27.13 -19.62
N LYS A 277 13.09 27.69 -18.91
CA LYS A 277 12.89 28.32 -17.60
C LYS A 277 11.97 29.54 -17.69
N VAL A 278 12.16 30.41 -18.68
CA VAL A 278 11.24 31.55 -18.93
C VAL A 278 9.85 31.04 -19.30
N GLY A 279 9.75 30.03 -20.17
CA GLY A 279 8.47 29.40 -20.50
C GLY A 279 7.76 28.86 -19.26
N ARG A 280 8.49 28.20 -18.36
CA ARG A 280 7.94 27.70 -17.10
C ARG A 280 7.49 28.82 -16.18
N LEU A 281 8.29 29.87 -16.01
CA LEU A 281 7.92 31.03 -15.19
C LEU A 281 6.65 31.71 -15.71
N ARG A 282 6.49 31.84 -17.04
CA ARG A 282 5.25 32.32 -17.67
C ARG A 282 4.06 31.40 -17.42
N ARG A 283 4.27 30.07 -17.49
CA ARG A 283 3.22 29.10 -17.13
C ARG A 283 2.79 29.27 -15.67
N LEU A 284 3.75 29.41 -14.76
CA LEU A 284 3.49 29.63 -13.33
C LEU A 284 2.78 30.97 -13.08
N GLU A 285 3.16 32.03 -13.80
CA GLU A 285 2.47 33.33 -13.75
C GLU A 285 1.02 33.24 -14.22
N GLY A 286 0.76 32.52 -15.31
CA GLY A 286 -0.61 32.25 -15.78
C GLY A 286 -1.46 31.46 -14.77
N LEU A 287 -0.83 30.75 -13.83
CA LEU A 287 -1.48 30.06 -12.71
C LEU A 287 -1.52 30.91 -11.42
N GLY A 288 -0.94 32.12 -11.43
CA GLY A 288 -0.82 32.98 -10.25
C GLY A 288 0.19 32.48 -9.22
N LEU A 289 1.18 31.68 -9.63
CA LEU A 289 2.20 31.05 -8.75
C LEU A 289 3.60 31.66 -8.92
N ALA A 290 3.75 32.58 -9.86
CA ALA A 290 4.93 33.39 -10.05
C ALA A 290 4.52 34.79 -10.52
N GLN A 291 5.38 35.77 -10.31
CA GLN A 291 5.15 37.13 -10.77
C GLN A 291 6.40 37.68 -11.43
N GLN A 292 6.24 38.32 -12.59
CA GLN A 292 7.29 39.18 -13.13
C GLN A 292 7.30 40.52 -12.41
N ILE A 293 8.32 40.75 -11.57
CA ILE A 293 8.47 42.01 -10.81
C ILE A 293 9.01 43.12 -11.74
N GLU A 294 9.98 42.75 -12.59
CA GLU A 294 10.57 43.60 -13.62
C GLU A 294 10.82 42.75 -14.88
N PRO A 295 10.97 43.34 -16.08
CA PRO A 295 11.31 42.58 -17.27
C PRO A 295 12.52 41.67 -17.06
N GLY A 296 12.28 40.36 -17.11
CA GLY A 296 13.29 39.32 -16.89
C GLY A 296 13.59 38.96 -15.43
N ARG A 297 13.00 39.63 -14.43
CA ARG A 297 13.12 39.28 -13.01
C ARG A 297 11.80 38.80 -12.43
N TRP A 298 11.86 37.64 -11.80
CA TRP A 298 10.69 36.91 -11.35
C TRP A 298 10.78 36.57 -9.87
N ALA A 299 9.64 36.46 -9.21
CA ALA A 299 9.54 35.81 -7.90
C ALA A 299 8.52 34.67 -7.98
N LEU A 300 8.79 33.59 -7.25
CA LEU A 300 7.78 32.56 -6.99
C LEU A 300 6.94 32.97 -5.79
N GLU A 301 5.66 32.65 -5.82
CA GLU A 301 4.79 32.80 -4.66
C GLU A 301 5.24 31.87 -3.52
N GLU A 302 5.07 32.29 -2.26
CA GLU A 302 5.46 31.50 -1.09
C GLU A 302 4.74 30.13 -1.06
N HIS A 303 3.49 30.10 -1.52
CA HIS A 303 2.64 28.90 -1.57
C HIS A 303 2.76 28.13 -2.90
N ALA A 304 3.64 28.53 -3.83
CA ALA A 304 3.76 27.92 -5.15
C ALA A 304 4.07 26.43 -5.09
N GLU A 305 5.04 26.02 -4.26
CA GLU A 305 5.42 24.62 -4.12
C GLU A 305 4.27 23.77 -3.56
N ALA A 306 3.58 24.26 -2.52
CA ALA A 306 2.46 23.55 -1.90
C ALA A 306 1.31 23.36 -2.91
N THR A 307 0.98 24.44 -3.65
CA THR A 307 -0.10 24.44 -4.64
C THR A 307 0.20 23.49 -5.80
N LEU A 308 1.41 23.53 -6.36
CA LEU A 308 1.80 22.62 -7.45
C LEU A 308 1.84 21.15 -7.00
N ARG A 309 2.22 20.87 -5.75
CA ARG A 309 2.15 19.51 -5.20
C ARG A 309 0.70 19.04 -5.05
N GLU A 310 -0.20 19.91 -4.59
CA GLU A 310 -1.63 19.61 -4.48
C GLU A 310 -2.27 19.40 -5.86
N MET A 311 -1.98 20.26 -6.84
CA MET A 311 -2.43 20.10 -8.23
C MET A 311 -1.95 18.78 -8.83
N GLY A 312 -0.67 18.42 -8.61
CA GLY A 312 -0.12 17.14 -9.03
C GLY A 312 -0.87 15.96 -8.40
N GLN A 313 -1.08 15.99 -7.08
CA GLN A 313 -1.84 14.96 -6.37
C GLN A 313 -3.28 14.86 -6.88
N ARG A 314 -3.95 15.98 -7.12
CA ARG A 314 -5.31 16.04 -7.68
C ARG A 314 -5.38 15.37 -9.04
N ASN A 315 -4.43 15.69 -9.92
CA ASN A 315 -4.33 15.09 -11.26
C ASN A 315 -4.09 13.56 -11.19
N ASP A 316 -3.28 13.11 -10.23
CA ASP A 316 -3.06 11.67 -10.00
C ASP A 316 -4.34 10.97 -9.52
N ILE A 317 -5.12 11.60 -8.63
CA ILE A 317 -6.42 11.08 -8.20
C ILE A 317 -7.40 10.99 -9.37
N ILE A 318 -7.48 12.04 -10.20
CA ILE A 318 -8.31 12.07 -11.42
C ILE A 318 -7.95 10.92 -12.35
N LYS A 319 -6.66 10.68 -12.60
CA LYS A 319 -6.18 9.53 -13.38
C LYS A 319 -6.61 8.19 -12.77
N ARG A 320 -6.53 8.04 -11.44
CA ARG A 320 -6.95 6.81 -10.74
C ARG A 320 -8.45 6.56 -10.86
N ILE A 321 -9.28 7.59 -10.75
CA ILE A 321 -10.74 7.49 -10.93
C ILE A 321 -11.05 7.08 -12.36
N HIS A 322 -10.49 7.78 -13.36
CA HIS A 322 -10.64 7.44 -14.78
C HIS A 322 -10.31 5.99 -15.06
N ARG A 323 -9.15 5.52 -14.59
CA ARG A 323 -8.71 4.14 -14.80
C ARG A 323 -9.68 3.13 -14.17
N GLY A 324 -10.08 3.32 -12.91
CA GLY A 324 -11.01 2.40 -12.24
C GLY A 324 -12.38 2.34 -12.91
N LEU A 325 -12.89 3.48 -13.37
CA LEU A 325 -14.14 3.54 -14.13
C LEU A 325 -14.01 2.84 -15.50
N ALA A 326 -12.95 3.11 -16.25
CA ALA A 326 -12.70 2.52 -17.56
C ALA A 326 -12.50 0.99 -17.49
N GLU A 327 -11.74 0.50 -16.50
CA GLU A 327 -11.53 -0.94 -16.25
C GLU A 327 -12.82 -1.69 -15.90
N GLN A 328 -13.86 -0.97 -15.45
CA GLN A 328 -15.18 -1.54 -15.15
C GLN A 328 -16.23 -1.21 -16.22
N GLY A 329 -15.84 -0.55 -17.31
CA GLY A 329 -16.77 -0.15 -18.38
C GLY A 329 -17.84 0.84 -17.90
N VAL A 330 -17.54 1.65 -16.88
CA VAL A 330 -18.47 2.60 -16.28
C VAL A 330 -18.13 4.01 -16.75
N GLU A 331 -19.11 4.74 -17.28
CA GLU A 331 -18.94 6.16 -17.61
C GLU A 331 -19.59 7.04 -16.54
N ARG A 332 -18.82 8.01 -16.01
CA ARG A 332 -19.30 9.02 -15.05
C ARG A 332 -18.72 10.39 -15.41
N PRO A 333 -19.52 11.46 -15.37
CA PRO A 333 -19.01 12.81 -15.65
C PRO A 333 -18.09 13.27 -14.52
N GLN A 334 -17.02 14.01 -14.86
CA GLN A 334 -16.05 14.47 -13.84
C GLN A 334 -16.66 15.36 -12.75
N CYS A 335 -17.77 16.04 -13.04
CA CYS A 335 -18.48 16.87 -12.06
C CYS A 335 -19.12 16.06 -10.91
N SER A 336 -19.31 14.75 -11.07
CA SER A 336 -19.82 13.88 -10.00
C SER A 336 -18.73 13.34 -9.07
N TRP A 337 -17.46 13.70 -9.30
CA TRP A 337 -16.34 13.09 -8.59
C TRP A 337 -16.03 13.79 -7.27
N VAL A 338 -15.78 13.00 -6.24
CA VAL A 338 -15.36 13.43 -4.90
C VAL A 338 -13.96 12.90 -4.65
N LEU A 339 -12.96 13.79 -4.65
CA LEU A 339 -11.55 13.38 -4.60
C LEU A 339 -11.05 13.01 -3.19
N ALA A 340 -11.81 13.38 -2.15
CA ALA A 340 -11.52 13.15 -0.74
C ALA A 340 -12.76 12.60 -0.03
N GLY A 341 -13.27 11.46 -0.51
CA GLY A 341 -14.46 10.80 0.02
C GLY A 341 -14.32 10.40 1.49
N GLU A 342 -13.10 10.22 1.99
CA GLU A 342 -12.84 9.98 3.41
C GLU A 342 -13.20 11.15 4.32
N LYS A 343 -13.43 12.35 3.77
CA LYS A 343 -13.83 13.56 4.49
C LYS A 343 -15.34 13.84 4.44
N THR A 344 -16.12 13.04 3.72
CA THR A 344 -17.57 13.24 3.55
C THR A 344 -18.35 12.86 4.81
N ASP A 345 -19.30 13.67 5.28
CA ASP A 345 -20.04 13.37 6.52
C ASP A 345 -21.05 12.21 6.39
N HIS A 346 -21.48 11.91 5.18
CA HIS A 346 -22.41 10.83 4.89
C HIS A 346 -21.71 9.49 4.61
N PRO A 347 -22.34 8.35 4.95
CA PRO A 347 -21.80 7.04 4.63
C PRO A 347 -21.71 6.85 3.12
N VAL A 348 -20.52 6.53 2.63
CA VAL A 348 -20.30 6.23 1.21
C VAL A 348 -20.59 4.74 0.99
N ILE A 349 -21.71 4.43 0.35
CA ILE A 349 -22.09 3.06 -0.04
C ILE A 349 -22.08 3.01 -1.57
N GLY A 350 -21.48 1.97 -2.16
CA GLY A 350 -21.44 1.86 -3.61
C GLY A 350 -20.67 0.68 -4.15
N LYS A 351 -20.57 0.64 -5.48
CA LYS A 351 -19.81 -0.35 -6.25
C LYS A 351 -18.32 -0.03 -6.18
N LEU A 352 -17.51 -1.01 -5.78
CA LEU A 352 -16.05 -0.87 -5.80
C LEU A 352 -15.55 -0.93 -7.25
N VAL A 353 -15.04 0.19 -7.76
CA VAL A 353 -14.55 0.28 -9.16
C VAL A 353 -13.03 0.40 -9.27
N GLY A 354 -12.33 0.69 -8.17
CA GLY A 354 -10.87 0.71 -8.17
C GLY A 354 -10.29 0.61 -6.78
N ARG A 355 -9.06 0.08 -6.67
CA ARG A 355 -8.27 0.09 -5.43
C ARG A 355 -6.77 -0.04 -5.73
N GLY A 356 -5.95 0.47 -4.83
CA GLY A 356 -4.51 0.35 -4.96
C GLY A 356 -3.76 0.97 -3.80
N LEU A 357 -2.43 0.96 -3.89
CA LEU A 357 -1.56 1.69 -2.98
C LEU A 357 -1.50 3.17 -3.40
N ASP A 358 -1.60 4.04 -2.41
CA ASP A 358 -1.40 5.49 -2.58
C ASP A 358 0.07 5.86 -2.37
N ASP A 359 0.68 5.31 -1.32
CA ASP A 359 2.13 5.33 -1.09
C ASP A 359 2.58 3.91 -0.79
N GLU A 360 3.21 3.29 -1.78
CA GLU A 360 3.58 1.87 -1.74
C GLU A 360 4.59 1.52 -0.66
N LEU A 361 5.51 2.46 -0.37
CA LEU A 361 6.45 2.30 0.72
C LEU A 361 5.75 2.40 2.06
N LYS A 362 4.86 3.38 2.23
CA LYS A 362 4.09 3.55 3.48
C LYS A 362 3.07 2.44 3.70
N GLY A 363 2.59 1.85 2.60
CA GLY A 363 1.50 0.88 2.58
C GLY A 363 0.12 1.53 2.67
N THR A 364 0.02 2.87 2.58
CA THR A 364 -1.28 3.57 2.51
C THR A 364 -1.94 3.23 1.19
N ALA A 365 -3.26 3.21 1.20
CA ALA A 365 -4.05 2.74 0.07
C ALA A 365 -5.10 3.77 -0.34
N PHE A 366 -5.68 3.52 -1.50
CA PHE A 366 -6.86 4.22 -1.96
C PHE A 366 -7.90 3.21 -2.46
N ALA A 367 -9.13 3.68 -2.53
CA ALA A 367 -10.20 3.02 -3.25
C ALA A 367 -11.03 4.03 -4.03
N VAL A 368 -11.67 3.57 -5.09
CA VAL A 368 -12.64 4.31 -5.90
C VAL A 368 -13.97 3.58 -5.80
N VAL A 369 -14.99 4.29 -5.34
CA VAL A 369 -16.34 3.77 -5.11
C VAL A 369 -17.33 4.57 -5.95
N ASP A 370 -18.06 3.89 -6.82
CA ASP A 370 -19.19 4.46 -7.55
C ASP A 370 -20.43 4.40 -6.65
N GLY A 371 -20.76 5.54 -6.05
CA GLY A 371 -21.68 5.66 -4.93
C GLY A 371 -23.15 5.62 -5.33
N ILE A 372 -23.99 5.08 -4.45
CA ILE A 372 -25.46 5.09 -4.63
C ILE A 372 -26.05 6.50 -4.58
N ASP A 373 -25.28 7.49 -4.10
CA ASP A 373 -25.60 8.93 -4.14
C ASP A 373 -25.40 9.55 -5.54
N GLY A 374 -24.92 8.77 -6.50
CA GLY A 374 -24.62 9.20 -7.86
C GLY A 374 -23.27 9.90 -8.02
N ARG A 375 -22.42 9.86 -7.00
CA ARG A 375 -21.06 10.42 -7.02
C ARG A 375 -20.01 9.32 -7.05
N THR A 376 -18.87 9.61 -7.67
CA THR A 376 -17.71 8.71 -7.67
C THR A 376 -16.69 9.19 -6.64
N HIS A 377 -16.48 8.40 -5.59
CA HIS A 377 -15.65 8.77 -4.45
C HIS A 377 -14.28 8.13 -4.54
N HIS A 378 -13.22 8.93 -4.60
CA HIS A 378 -11.88 8.47 -4.26
C HIS A 378 -11.67 8.64 -2.75
N VAL A 379 -11.21 7.57 -2.11
CA VAL A 379 -11.08 7.49 -0.65
C VAL A 379 -9.64 7.15 -0.31
N HIS A 380 -9.00 7.98 0.52
CA HIS A 380 -7.70 7.65 1.11
C HIS A 380 -7.85 6.74 2.34
N LEU A 381 -7.05 5.68 2.42
CA LEU A 381 -7.11 4.66 3.45
C LEU A 381 -5.73 4.42 4.09
N PRO A 382 -5.68 4.18 5.43
CA PRO A 382 -4.42 4.13 6.17
C PRO A 382 -3.55 2.91 5.81
N SER A 383 -4.16 1.84 5.29
CA SER A 383 -3.43 0.68 4.80
C SER A 383 -4.21 -0.09 3.73
N LEU A 384 -3.53 -0.99 3.02
CA LEU A 384 -4.20 -1.90 2.09
C LEU A 384 -5.24 -2.79 2.79
N GLU A 385 -5.00 -3.23 4.02
CA GLU A 385 -5.97 -4.01 4.79
C GLU A 385 -7.20 -3.21 5.21
N ALA A 386 -7.08 -1.88 5.27
CA ALA A 386 -8.22 -0.99 5.49
C ALA A 386 -9.07 -0.79 4.22
N THR A 387 -8.59 -1.25 3.06
CA THR A 387 -9.46 -1.46 1.89
C THR A 387 -10.32 -2.70 2.11
N THR A 388 -10.70 -3.39 1.04
CA THR A 388 -11.35 -4.68 1.09
C THR A 388 -10.58 -5.69 0.24
N ASP A 389 -10.72 -6.96 0.59
CA ASP A 389 -10.30 -8.10 -0.22
C ASP A 389 -11.37 -8.57 -1.21
N ALA A 390 -12.52 -7.89 -1.26
CA ALA A 390 -13.55 -8.14 -2.26
C ALA A 390 -13.06 -7.84 -3.68
N SER A 391 -13.66 -8.53 -4.63
CA SER A 391 -13.46 -8.31 -6.06
C SER A 391 -14.02 -6.94 -6.49
N MET A 392 -13.54 -6.44 -7.63
CA MET A 392 -14.18 -5.28 -8.26
C MET A 392 -15.65 -5.61 -8.60
N GLY A 393 -16.51 -4.60 -8.55
CA GLY A 393 -17.97 -4.74 -8.69
C GLY A 393 -18.71 -5.07 -7.40
N ALA A 394 -18.01 -5.49 -6.34
CA ALA A 394 -18.61 -5.72 -5.02
C ALA A 394 -19.23 -4.44 -4.43
N ILE A 395 -20.27 -4.61 -3.60
CA ILE A 395 -20.88 -3.50 -2.87
C ILE A 395 -20.15 -3.29 -1.55
N VAL A 396 -19.63 -2.08 -1.36
CA VAL A 396 -18.83 -1.69 -0.20
C VAL A 396 -19.44 -0.49 0.51
N GLU A 397 -19.09 -0.33 1.77
CA GLU A 397 -19.41 0.82 2.59
C GLU A 397 -18.17 1.37 3.28
N LEU A 398 -17.97 2.67 3.16
CA LEU A 398 -16.99 3.40 3.93
C LEU A 398 -17.48 3.55 5.37
N ARG A 399 -16.82 2.86 6.30
CA ARG A 399 -17.11 2.93 7.72
C ARG A 399 -16.06 3.71 8.46
N ARG A 400 -16.54 4.51 9.40
CA ARG A 400 -15.72 5.20 10.40
C ARG A 400 -15.93 4.56 11.75
N PHE A 401 -14.84 4.32 12.46
CA PHE A 401 -14.89 3.90 13.85
C PHE A 401 -13.72 4.49 14.61
N GLU A 402 -13.90 4.69 15.91
CA GLU A 402 -12.79 5.01 16.78
C GLU A 402 -12.10 3.72 17.22
N ASP A 403 -10.77 3.67 17.09
CA ASP A 403 -10.02 2.58 17.70
C ASP A 403 -9.99 2.71 19.23
N ALA A 404 -9.51 1.67 19.92
CA ALA A 404 -9.42 1.64 21.39
C ALA A 404 -8.55 2.76 22.00
N LYS A 405 -7.94 3.62 21.18
CA LYS A 405 -7.13 4.79 21.60
C LYS A 405 -7.78 6.12 21.19
N GLY A 406 -9.05 6.11 20.80
CA GLY A 406 -9.80 7.29 20.37
C GLY A 406 -9.33 7.85 19.03
N ARG A 407 -8.63 7.07 18.20
CA ARG A 407 -8.24 7.52 16.85
C ARG A 407 -9.31 7.11 15.86
N GLY A 408 -9.85 8.07 15.13
CA GLY A 408 -10.72 7.82 13.99
C GLY A 408 -9.99 6.98 12.94
N ARG A 409 -10.60 5.86 12.56
CA ARG A 409 -10.16 4.99 11.47
C ARG A 409 -11.25 4.86 10.44
N VAL A 410 -10.81 4.74 9.20
CA VAL A 410 -11.67 4.57 8.04
C VAL A 410 -11.33 3.23 7.39
N VAL A 411 -12.36 2.43 7.12
CA VAL A 411 -12.22 1.13 6.43
C VAL A 411 -13.34 0.92 5.42
N LEU A 412 -13.07 0.13 4.38
CA LEU A 412 -14.12 -0.37 3.49
C LEU A 412 -14.66 -1.70 4.00
N ALA A 413 -15.90 -1.68 4.46
CA ALA A 413 -16.64 -2.88 4.82
C ALA A 413 -17.38 -3.42 3.60
N VAL A 414 -17.36 -4.75 3.43
CA VAL A 414 -18.09 -5.41 2.35
C VAL A 414 -19.54 -5.57 2.76
N ARG A 415 -20.44 -5.07 1.92
CA ARG A 415 -21.90 -5.25 2.04
C ARG A 415 -22.40 -6.41 1.19
N SER A 416 -21.77 -6.64 0.03
CA SER A 416 -21.98 -7.80 -0.82
C SER A 416 -20.71 -8.07 -1.64
N ASP A 417 -20.23 -9.31 -1.68
CA ASP A 417 -19.18 -9.71 -2.62
C ASP A 417 -19.69 -9.85 -4.06
N PHE A 418 -21.01 -9.95 -4.24
CA PHE A 418 -21.66 -10.11 -5.53
C PHE A 418 -21.84 -8.75 -6.21
N THR A 419 -21.67 -8.71 -7.53
CA THR A 419 -22.04 -7.56 -8.35
C THR A 419 -23.55 -7.34 -8.32
N LEU A 420 -23.99 -6.21 -8.86
CA LEU A 420 -25.42 -5.88 -8.88
C LEU A 420 -26.21 -6.89 -9.74
N GLU A 421 -25.66 -7.27 -10.88
CA GLU A 421 -26.23 -8.21 -11.84
C GLU A 421 -26.34 -9.61 -11.24
N GLN A 422 -25.30 -10.05 -10.51
CA GLN A 422 -25.31 -11.33 -9.82
C GLN A 422 -26.37 -11.40 -8.72
N GLN A 423 -26.73 -10.27 -8.10
CA GLN A 423 -27.74 -10.23 -7.05
C GLN A 423 -29.17 -10.36 -7.60
N ILE A 424 -29.45 -9.94 -8.83
CA ILE A 424 -30.82 -9.98 -9.39
C ILE A 424 -31.36 -11.41 -9.39
N GLU A 425 -30.56 -12.37 -9.86
CA GLU A 425 -30.94 -13.78 -10.01
C GLU A 425 -30.39 -14.69 -8.89
N ALA A 426 -29.86 -14.11 -7.81
CA ALA A 426 -29.25 -14.90 -6.74
C ALA A 426 -30.30 -15.70 -5.95
N GLN A 427 -30.00 -16.97 -5.66
CA GLN A 427 -30.88 -17.81 -4.83
C GLN A 427 -30.88 -17.41 -3.35
N GLY A 428 -29.82 -16.74 -2.88
CA GLY A 428 -29.63 -16.32 -1.50
C GLY A 428 -30.09 -14.91 -1.19
N ALA A 429 -29.99 -14.51 0.08
CA ALA A 429 -30.40 -13.21 0.57
C ALA A 429 -29.38 -12.12 0.21
N THR A 430 -29.70 -11.28 -0.77
CA THR A 430 -28.78 -10.29 -1.35
C THR A 430 -28.76 -8.97 -0.58
N TRP A 431 -27.84 -8.07 -0.95
CA TRP A 431 -27.86 -6.70 -0.42
C TRP A 431 -29.11 -5.95 -0.88
N LEU A 432 -29.61 -6.20 -2.10
CA LEU A 432 -30.88 -5.65 -2.58
C LEU A 432 -32.07 -6.03 -1.70
N ASP A 433 -32.16 -7.30 -1.30
CA ASP A 433 -33.25 -7.79 -0.44
C ASP A 433 -33.21 -7.09 0.93
N ARG A 434 -32.00 -6.90 1.48
CA ARG A 434 -31.80 -6.16 2.74
C ARG A 434 -32.17 -4.68 2.61
N GLN A 435 -31.91 -4.05 1.47
CA GLN A 435 -32.34 -2.67 1.22
C GLN A 435 -33.86 -2.54 1.07
N ALA A 436 -34.51 -3.54 0.47
CA ALA A 436 -35.94 -3.54 0.23
C ALA A 436 -36.78 -3.70 1.52
N VAL A 437 -36.26 -4.42 2.52
CA VAL A 437 -36.95 -4.63 3.81
C VAL A 437 -36.44 -3.71 4.93
N ALA A 438 -35.44 -2.87 4.67
CA ALA A 438 -34.92 -1.92 5.65
C ALA A 438 -35.97 -0.86 6.01
N LYS A 439 -36.02 -0.45 7.28
CA LYS A 439 -36.89 0.65 7.73
C LYS A 439 -36.47 1.99 7.15
N GLU A 440 -35.17 2.18 6.98
CA GLU A 440 -34.54 3.38 6.42
C GLU A 440 -33.62 2.94 5.30
N SER A 441 -34.05 3.14 4.06
CA SER A 441 -33.23 2.89 2.87
C SER A 441 -32.49 4.18 2.50
N PRO A 442 -31.20 4.10 2.13
CA PRO A 442 -30.44 5.27 1.69
C PRO A 442 -31.07 5.87 0.43
N ALA A 443 -31.05 7.20 0.33
CA ALA A 443 -31.52 7.88 -0.86
C ALA A 443 -30.66 7.49 -2.08
N LEU A 444 -31.34 7.00 -3.13
CA LEU A 444 -30.69 6.58 -4.37
C LEU A 444 -30.66 7.76 -5.36
N GLY A 445 -29.44 8.22 -5.68
CA GLY A 445 -29.18 9.28 -6.64
C GLY A 445 -29.24 8.82 -8.10
N GLY A 446 -28.59 9.60 -8.97
CA GLY A 446 -28.30 9.21 -10.36
C GLY A 446 -27.17 8.19 -10.46
N GLY A 447 -26.68 7.91 -11.67
CA GLY A 447 -25.56 6.98 -11.89
C GLY A 447 -25.83 5.61 -11.27
N PHE A 448 -24.93 5.13 -10.41
CA PHE A 448 -25.09 3.85 -9.72
C PHE A 448 -26.36 3.74 -8.88
N GLY A 449 -26.86 4.85 -8.33
CA GLY A 449 -28.16 4.87 -7.62
C GLY A 449 -29.35 4.53 -8.53
N ALA A 450 -29.29 4.89 -9.82
CA ALA A 450 -30.29 4.50 -10.81
C ALA A 450 -30.17 3.01 -11.17
N GLU A 451 -28.94 2.52 -11.38
CA GLU A 451 -28.66 1.09 -11.60
C GLU A 451 -29.22 0.25 -10.45
N VAL A 452 -29.00 0.66 -9.20
CA VAL A 452 -29.53 -0.04 -8.02
C VAL A 452 -31.07 -0.05 -8.01
N ARG A 453 -31.74 1.06 -8.36
CA ARG A 453 -33.22 1.07 -8.47
C ARG A 453 -33.71 0.07 -9.51
N ASP A 454 -33.05 0.00 -10.66
CA ASP A 454 -33.42 -0.93 -11.73
C ASP A 454 -33.21 -2.37 -11.31
N ALA A 455 -32.09 -2.67 -10.66
CA ALA A 455 -31.80 -3.99 -10.12
C ALA A 455 -32.77 -4.39 -9.00
N MET A 456 -33.17 -3.46 -8.13
CA MET A 456 -34.21 -3.73 -7.12
C MET A 456 -35.54 -4.11 -7.78
N ARG A 457 -35.94 -3.42 -8.87
CA ARG A 457 -37.16 -3.77 -9.62
C ARG A 457 -37.09 -5.17 -10.21
N GLN A 458 -35.99 -5.48 -10.90
CA GLN A 458 -35.76 -6.81 -11.48
C GLN A 458 -35.69 -7.90 -10.41
N ARG A 459 -35.08 -7.60 -9.26
CA ARG A 459 -35.02 -8.52 -8.11
C ARG A 459 -36.40 -8.81 -7.55
N VAL A 460 -37.29 -7.82 -7.47
CA VAL A 460 -38.69 -8.05 -7.08
C VAL A 460 -39.38 -8.94 -8.10
N ASP A 461 -39.20 -8.72 -9.41
CA ASP A 461 -39.77 -9.60 -10.45
C ASP A 461 -39.31 -11.06 -10.26
N HIS A 462 -38.04 -11.28 -9.92
CA HIS A 462 -37.50 -12.61 -9.62
C HIS A 462 -38.14 -13.22 -8.37
N LEU A 463 -38.26 -12.45 -7.28
CA LEU A 463 -38.88 -12.93 -6.04
C LEU A 463 -40.37 -13.22 -6.19
N GLU A 464 -41.09 -12.49 -7.06
CA GLU A 464 -42.49 -12.78 -7.38
C GLU A 464 -42.65 -14.12 -8.10
N ARG A 465 -41.76 -14.43 -9.07
CA ARG A 465 -41.76 -15.75 -9.74
C ARG A 465 -41.53 -16.91 -8.76
N ASP A 466 -40.76 -16.66 -7.72
CA ASP A 466 -40.47 -17.61 -6.64
C ASP A 466 -41.55 -17.61 -5.53
N GLY A 467 -42.59 -16.79 -5.64
CA GLY A 467 -43.68 -16.69 -4.65
C GLY A 467 -43.25 -16.07 -3.32
N LEU A 468 -42.14 -15.32 -3.30
CA LEU A 468 -41.56 -14.67 -2.11
C LEU A 468 -41.86 -13.17 -2.01
N ALA A 469 -42.43 -12.59 -3.06
CA ALA A 469 -42.91 -11.22 -3.12
C ALA A 469 -44.27 -11.18 -3.83
N HIS A 470 -45.08 -10.17 -3.50
CA HIS A 470 -46.38 -9.90 -4.11
C HIS A 470 -46.55 -8.40 -4.31
N ARG A 471 -46.94 -7.95 -5.50
CA ARG A 471 -47.33 -6.56 -5.76
C ARG A 471 -48.83 -6.36 -5.54
N ASP A 472 -49.15 -5.49 -4.59
CA ASP A 472 -50.48 -4.88 -4.47
C ASP A 472 -50.41 -3.42 -4.88
N ASP A 473 -51.10 -3.07 -5.97
CA ASP A 473 -51.09 -1.74 -6.57
C ASP A 473 -49.66 -1.19 -6.78
N ALA A 474 -49.24 -0.23 -5.93
CA ALA A 474 -47.95 0.43 -5.96
C ALA A 474 -46.98 -0.06 -4.87
N ARG A 475 -47.36 -1.04 -4.04
CA ARG A 475 -46.55 -1.52 -2.91
C ARG A 475 -46.17 -2.99 -3.11
N VAL A 476 -44.90 -3.29 -2.84
CA VAL A 476 -44.39 -4.66 -2.81
C VAL A 476 -44.51 -5.18 -1.38
N ARG A 477 -45.17 -6.31 -1.21
CA ARG A 477 -45.22 -7.07 0.05
C ARG A 477 -44.30 -8.28 -0.07
N PHE A 478 -43.40 -8.44 0.88
CA PHE A 478 -42.50 -9.59 0.95
C PHE A 478 -43.02 -10.63 1.93
N GLU A 479 -42.73 -11.90 1.67
CA GLU A 479 -43.04 -12.99 2.61
C GLU A 479 -42.33 -12.79 3.95
N ARG A 480 -43.00 -13.19 5.04
CA ARG A 480 -42.41 -13.10 6.38
C ARG A 480 -41.18 -14.02 6.45
N GLY A 481 -40.08 -13.48 6.93
CA GLY A 481 -38.82 -14.23 6.98
C GLY A 481 -38.13 -14.36 5.62
N LEU A 482 -38.42 -13.51 4.64
CA LEU A 482 -37.76 -13.51 3.31
C LEU A 482 -36.26 -13.77 3.38
N LEU A 483 -35.53 -12.99 4.19
CA LEU A 483 -34.07 -13.08 4.28
C LEU A 483 -33.59 -14.43 4.84
N THR A 484 -34.30 -14.99 5.83
CA THR A 484 -33.96 -16.30 6.39
C THR A 484 -34.26 -17.41 5.38
N THR A 485 -35.42 -17.35 4.70
CA THR A 485 -35.81 -18.33 3.68
C THR A 485 -34.81 -18.38 2.52
N LEU A 486 -34.43 -17.23 1.97
CA LEU A 486 -33.44 -17.14 0.89
C LEU A 486 -32.07 -17.66 1.33
N ARG A 487 -31.61 -17.26 2.52
CA ARG A 487 -30.34 -17.74 3.07
C ARG A 487 -30.32 -19.25 3.22
N ASP A 488 -31.35 -19.84 3.82
CA ASP A 488 -31.37 -21.27 4.10
C ASP A 488 -31.51 -22.08 2.80
N ARG A 489 -32.19 -21.53 1.77
CA ARG A 489 -32.21 -22.11 0.41
C ARG A 489 -30.83 -22.13 -0.22
N GLU A 490 -30.09 -21.02 -0.16
CA GLU A 490 -28.72 -20.95 -0.69
C GLU A 490 -27.77 -21.89 0.05
N LEU A 491 -27.81 -21.91 1.39
CA LEU A 491 -26.93 -22.77 2.19
C LEU A 491 -27.18 -24.25 1.93
N ARG A 492 -28.44 -24.69 1.79
CA ARG A 492 -28.76 -26.06 1.39
C ARG A 492 -28.22 -26.39 0.01
N ALA A 493 -28.48 -25.53 -0.98
CA ALA A 493 -28.04 -25.76 -2.36
C ALA A 493 -26.50 -25.82 -2.48
N VAL A 494 -25.80 -24.90 -1.82
CA VAL A 494 -24.32 -24.86 -1.80
C VAL A 494 -23.76 -26.06 -1.02
N GLY A 495 -24.34 -26.36 0.14
CA GLY A 495 -23.96 -27.48 0.98
C GLY A 495 -24.10 -28.82 0.25
N GLU A 496 -25.24 -29.09 -0.39
CA GLU A 496 -25.46 -30.31 -1.18
C GLU A 496 -24.47 -30.43 -2.35
N LYS A 497 -24.20 -29.33 -3.05
CA LYS A 497 -23.21 -29.31 -4.14
C LYS A 497 -21.81 -29.64 -3.62
N PHE A 498 -21.43 -29.10 -2.47
CA PHE A 498 -20.13 -29.34 -1.85
C PHE A 498 -20.03 -30.77 -1.32
N ALA A 499 -21.09 -31.29 -0.71
CA ALA A 499 -21.21 -32.67 -0.25
C ALA A 499 -21.02 -33.68 -1.37
N ARG A 500 -21.68 -33.47 -2.52
CA ARG A 500 -21.52 -34.33 -3.71
C ARG A 500 -20.09 -34.32 -4.27
N ARG A 501 -19.40 -33.19 -4.20
CA ARG A 501 -18.04 -33.06 -4.74
C ARG A 501 -16.98 -33.70 -3.85
N GLU A 502 -17.10 -33.53 -2.53
CA GLU A 502 -16.09 -34.01 -1.57
C GLU A 502 -16.43 -35.39 -0.98
N GLY A 503 -17.62 -35.95 -1.27
CA GLY A 503 -18.08 -37.22 -0.72
C GLY A 503 -18.35 -37.17 0.79
N LYS A 504 -18.73 -36.00 1.32
CA LYS A 504 -18.93 -35.73 2.76
C LYS A 504 -20.37 -35.35 3.09
N THR A 505 -20.80 -35.55 4.34
CA THR A 505 -22.11 -35.05 4.81
C THR A 505 -22.10 -33.54 5.03
N PHE A 506 -23.24 -32.89 4.78
CA PHE A 506 -23.44 -31.46 5.05
C PHE A 506 -24.51 -31.30 6.13
N ASP A 507 -24.15 -30.59 7.20
CA ASP A 507 -25.05 -30.28 8.31
C ASP A 507 -25.34 -28.78 8.35
N LEU A 508 -26.63 -28.43 8.43
CA LEU A 508 -27.05 -27.07 8.76
C LEU A 508 -26.75 -26.78 10.24
N VAL A 509 -26.41 -25.54 10.53
CA VAL A 509 -26.11 -25.08 11.89
C VAL A 509 -27.22 -24.16 12.34
N ASP A 510 -27.94 -24.57 13.38
CA ASP A 510 -28.96 -23.77 14.03
C ASP A 510 -28.38 -23.00 15.22
N ALA A 511 -29.13 -22.01 15.71
CA ALA A 511 -28.68 -21.22 16.85
C ALA A 511 -28.63 -22.08 18.12
N GLY A 512 -27.51 -21.98 18.85
CA GLY A 512 -27.21 -22.83 20.01
C GLY A 512 -26.33 -24.04 19.69
N ASP A 513 -26.14 -24.38 18.41
CA ASP A 513 -25.33 -25.53 18.03
C ASP A 513 -23.83 -25.30 18.27
N ASN A 514 -23.15 -26.38 18.65
CA ASN A 514 -21.70 -26.42 18.76
C ASN A 514 -21.08 -26.68 17.38
N VAL A 515 -20.13 -25.83 17.01
CA VAL A 515 -19.36 -25.91 15.77
C VAL A 515 -17.93 -26.24 16.14
N ALA A 516 -17.41 -27.36 15.66
CA ALA A 516 -16.01 -27.74 15.89
C ALA A 516 -15.43 -28.46 14.67
N GLY A 517 -14.21 -28.10 14.30
CA GLY A 517 -13.51 -28.74 13.17
C GLY A 517 -12.38 -27.87 12.63
N VAL A 518 -11.86 -28.24 11.47
CA VAL A 518 -10.80 -27.50 10.79
C VAL A 518 -11.40 -26.47 9.84
N TYR A 519 -11.05 -25.20 10.01
CA TYR A 519 -11.44 -24.16 9.06
C TYR A 519 -10.68 -24.35 7.73
N ARG A 520 -11.38 -24.75 6.66
CA ARG A 520 -10.78 -25.07 5.37
C ARG A 520 -10.62 -23.85 4.48
N GLN A 521 -11.71 -23.13 4.25
CA GLN A 521 -11.77 -22.02 3.32
C GLN A 521 -12.98 -21.13 3.57
N ARG A 522 -12.92 -19.92 3.02
CA ARG A 522 -14.04 -18.98 2.96
C ARG A 522 -14.80 -19.13 1.65
N LEU A 523 -16.13 -19.08 1.72
CA LEU A 523 -17.03 -18.94 0.59
C LEU A 523 -17.65 -17.54 0.60
N ALA A 524 -17.74 -16.92 -0.58
CA ALA A 524 -18.51 -15.70 -0.80
C ALA A 524 -19.85 -16.11 -1.43
N LEU A 525 -20.93 -15.94 -0.69
CA LEU A 525 -22.31 -16.26 -1.10
C LEU A 525 -23.14 -14.97 -1.18
N ALA A 526 -24.31 -15.02 -1.82
CA ALA A 526 -25.22 -13.88 -1.87
C ALA A 526 -25.65 -13.47 -0.46
N SER A 527 -25.89 -14.46 0.40
CA SER A 527 -26.25 -14.28 1.82
C SER A 527 -25.12 -13.78 2.71
N GLY A 528 -23.90 -13.64 2.19
CA GLY A 528 -22.73 -13.16 2.91
C GLY A 528 -21.56 -14.12 2.84
N ARG A 529 -20.53 -13.86 3.65
CA ARG A 529 -19.33 -14.70 3.71
C ARG A 529 -19.53 -15.84 4.72
N TYR A 530 -19.16 -17.05 4.32
CA TYR A 530 -19.24 -18.25 5.16
C TYR A 530 -17.89 -18.95 5.26
N ALA A 531 -17.61 -19.54 6.41
CA ALA A 531 -16.47 -20.40 6.65
C ALA A 531 -16.90 -21.86 6.52
N VAL A 532 -16.11 -22.66 5.80
CA VAL A 532 -16.28 -24.12 5.72
C VAL A 532 -15.50 -24.75 6.87
N ILE A 533 -16.22 -25.37 7.81
CA ILE A 533 -15.64 -26.08 8.94
C ILE A 533 -15.76 -27.58 8.68
N ASP A 534 -14.62 -28.26 8.58
CA ASP A 534 -14.53 -29.69 8.31
C ASP A 534 -14.30 -30.46 9.62
N ASN A 535 -15.27 -31.25 10.05
CA ASN A 535 -15.18 -32.04 11.28
C ASN A 535 -14.62 -33.46 11.06
N GLY A 536 -14.18 -33.77 9.83
CA GLY A 536 -13.64 -35.07 9.42
C GLY A 536 -14.68 -36.00 8.79
N LEU A 537 -15.89 -36.08 9.35
CA LEU A 537 -16.99 -36.91 8.82
C LEU A 537 -17.89 -36.14 7.84
N GLY A 538 -18.00 -34.83 8.03
CA GLY A 538 -18.82 -33.90 7.27
C GLY A 538 -18.26 -32.48 7.31
N PHE A 539 -19.06 -31.51 6.87
CA PHE A 539 -18.73 -30.10 6.99
C PHE A 539 -19.95 -29.24 7.29
N GLN A 540 -19.67 -28.09 7.92
CA GLN A 540 -20.65 -27.08 8.29
C GLN A 540 -20.30 -25.75 7.60
N LEU A 541 -21.33 -25.01 7.19
CA LEU A 541 -21.19 -23.65 6.68
C LEU A 541 -21.64 -22.66 7.74
N VAL A 542 -20.72 -21.86 8.24
CA VAL A 542 -21.00 -20.91 9.33
C VAL A 542 -20.63 -19.48 8.94
N PRO A 543 -21.32 -18.46 9.47
CA PRO A 543 -21.00 -17.06 9.17
C PRO A 543 -19.53 -16.73 9.44
N TRP A 544 -18.85 -16.17 8.43
CA TRP A 544 -17.43 -15.82 8.51
C TRP A 544 -17.24 -14.49 9.25
N THR A 545 -16.15 -14.41 10.02
CA THR A 545 -15.69 -13.18 10.68
C THR A 545 -14.19 -13.02 10.51
N LEU A 546 -13.67 -11.79 10.66
CA LEU A 546 -12.24 -11.53 10.49
C LEU A 546 -11.36 -12.29 11.50
N SER A 547 -11.89 -12.70 12.65
CA SER A 547 -11.16 -13.45 13.68
C SER A 547 -10.82 -14.88 13.22
N ILE A 548 -11.73 -15.56 12.52
CA ILE A 548 -11.50 -16.93 12.02
C ILE A 548 -10.55 -16.98 10.82
N GLU A 549 -10.41 -15.89 10.06
CA GLU A 549 -9.54 -15.86 8.87
C GLU A 549 -8.09 -16.27 9.16
N LYS A 550 -7.59 -15.91 10.37
CA LYS A 550 -6.23 -16.26 10.81
C LYS A 550 -6.06 -17.74 11.20
N GLN A 551 -7.14 -18.51 11.20
CA GLN A 551 -7.19 -19.90 11.61
C GLN A 551 -7.34 -20.87 10.44
N ILE A 552 -7.11 -20.42 9.21
CA ILE A 552 -7.20 -21.32 8.04
C ILE A 552 -6.24 -22.50 8.21
N GLY A 553 -6.75 -23.72 7.99
CA GLY A 553 -6.05 -24.98 8.21
C GLY A 553 -5.89 -25.39 9.67
N LYS A 554 -6.44 -24.65 10.64
CA LYS A 554 -6.37 -24.98 12.07
C LYS A 554 -7.73 -25.42 12.61
N ALA A 555 -7.68 -26.17 13.70
CA ALA A 555 -8.86 -26.54 14.48
C ALA A 555 -9.45 -25.31 15.17
N VAL A 556 -10.77 -25.17 15.08
CA VAL A 556 -11.56 -24.11 15.69
C VAL A 556 -12.79 -24.73 16.37
N SER A 557 -13.28 -24.07 17.41
CA SER A 557 -14.53 -24.42 18.08
C SER A 557 -15.31 -23.16 18.42
N GLY A 558 -16.64 -23.25 18.47
CA GLY A 558 -17.49 -22.13 18.85
C GLY A 558 -18.95 -22.50 18.93
N VAL A 559 -19.78 -21.55 19.37
CA VAL A 559 -21.22 -21.73 19.52
C VAL A 559 -21.97 -20.77 18.61
N ALA A 560 -22.91 -21.29 17.83
CA ALA A 560 -23.77 -20.49 16.98
C ALA A 560 -24.73 -19.61 17.80
N GLN A 561 -24.80 -18.33 17.46
CA GLN A 561 -25.61 -17.33 18.14
C GLN A 561 -26.88 -17.01 17.35
N ASN A 562 -27.93 -16.56 18.05
CA ASN A 562 -29.22 -16.17 17.46
C ASN A 562 -29.12 -15.06 16.40
N ASN A 563 -28.06 -14.26 16.43
CA ASN A 563 -27.82 -13.16 15.49
C ASN A 563 -27.02 -13.58 14.24
N ALA A 564 -26.99 -14.88 13.90
CA ALA A 564 -26.21 -15.41 12.79
C ALA A 564 -24.71 -15.05 12.88
N SER A 565 -24.15 -15.18 14.08
CA SER A 565 -22.71 -15.10 14.34
C SER A 565 -22.24 -16.34 15.10
N ILE A 566 -20.94 -16.60 15.11
CA ILE A 566 -20.35 -17.66 15.91
C ILE A 566 -19.50 -17.02 17.01
N ALA A 567 -19.74 -17.40 18.26
CA ALA A 567 -18.85 -17.10 19.37
C ALA A 567 -17.68 -18.09 19.33
N TRP A 568 -16.54 -17.65 18.80
CA TRP A 568 -15.36 -18.51 18.62
C TRP A 568 -14.54 -18.65 19.90
N GLU A 569 -14.14 -19.88 20.21
CA GLU A 569 -13.12 -20.23 21.18
C GLU A 569 -11.91 -20.84 20.44
N PHE A 570 -10.81 -20.09 20.38
CA PHE A 570 -9.58 -20.57 19.76
C PHE A 570 -8.70 -21.22 20.82
N SER A 571 -8.40 -22.52 20.67
CA SER A 571 -7.48 -23.21 21.57
C SER A 571 -6.07 -22.62 21.43
N GLN A 572 -5.54 -22.06 22.51
CA GLN A 572 -4.12 -21.71 22.58
C GLN A 572 -3.31 -23.02 22.57
N ARG A 573 -2.41 -23.20 21.60
CA ARG A 573 -1.35 -24.20 21.73
C ARG A 573 -0.53 -23.82 22.96
N ARG A 574 -0.70 -24.56 24.05
CA ARG A 574 0.40 -24.76 25.00
C ARG A 574 1.41 -25.60 24.25
N ASP A 575 2.58 -25.03 23.96
CA ASP A 575 3.75 -25.81 23.61
C ASP A 575 4.00 -26.74 24.80
N ALA A 576 3.60 -28.00 24.65
CA ALA A 576 3.97 -29.05 25.57
C ALA A 576 5.49 -29.24 25.40
N GLY A 577 6.25 -28.59 26.29
CA GLY A 577 7.63 -28.97 26.53
C GLY A 577 7.64 -30.43 26.94
N ILE A 578 8.04 -31.30 26.01
CA ILE A 578 8.44 -32.65 26.33
C ILE A 578 9.78 -32.49 27.05
N ALA A 579 9.73 -32.54 28.37
CA ALA A 579 10.89 -32.92 29.16
C ALA A 579 11.09 -34.42 28.94
N MET A 580 12.16 -34.77 28.22
CA MET A 580 12.96 -35.94 28.53
C MET A 580 14.42 -35.60 28.34
#